data_AF-A0A963NTP2-F1
#
_entry.id   AF-A0A963NTP2-F1
#
_cell.length_a   1.000
_cell.length_b   1.000
_cell.length_c   1.000
_cell.angle_alpha   90.00
_cell.angle_beta   90.00
_cell.angle_gamma   90.00
#
_symmetry.space_group_name_H-M   'P 1'
#
loop_
_entity.id
_entity.type
_entity.pdbx_description
1 polymer ?
#
loop_
_entity_poly.entity_id
_entity_poly.type
_entity_poly.pdbx_seq_one_letter_code
_entity_poly.pdbx_strand_id
1 'polypeptide(L)' 'MIQTETRLDVADNTGAKSVLCIKVLGGSKRRYASVGDIIKVSVKEAAPRGRV' A
#
# COMPACT_ATOMS: atom_id res chain seq x y z
N MET A 1 8.11 -4.38 8.58
CA MET A 1 8.92 -3.31 7.95
C MET A 1 8.55 -3.27 6.47
N ILE A 2 8.07 -2.14 5.97
CA ILE A 2 7.57 -2.00 4.59
C ILE A 2 8.45 -0.99 3.87
N GLN A 3 8.90 -1.30 2.66
CA GLN A 3 9.68 -0.39 1.81
C GLN A 3 9.01 -0.23 0.43
N THR A 4 9.53 0.69 -0.39
CA THR A 4 9.15 0.78 -1.80
C THR A 4 9.29 -0.58 -2.49
N GLU A 5 8.36 -0.89 -3.39
CA GLU A 5 8.22 -2.18 -4.10
C GLU A 5 7.80 -3.38 -3.22
N THR A 6 7.45 -3.16 -1.96
CA THR A 6 6.81 -4.22 -1.14
C THR A 6 5.38 -4.46 -1.63
N ARG A 7 5.02 -5.72 -1.89
CA ARG A 7 3.63 -6.15 -2.09
C ARG A 7 2.94 -6.40 -0.75
N LEU A 8 1.69 -5.95 -0.64
CA LEU A 8 0.87 -6.06 0.56
C LEU A 8 -0.53 -6.50 0.17
N ASP A 9 -1.15 -7.32 1.02
CA ASP A 9 -2.57 -7.63 0.93
C ASP A 9 -3.39 -6.52 1.59
N VAL A 10 -4.55 -6.24 1.03
CA VAL A 10 -5.45 -5.20 1.54
C VAL A 10 -6.47 -5.85 2.48
N ALA A 11 -6.48 -5.36 3.72
CA ALA A 11 -7.42 -5.79 4.76
C ALA A 11 -8.56 -4.77 4.91
N ASP A 12 -9.26 -4.47 3.82
CA ASP A 12 -10.41 -3.57 3.79
C ASP A 12 -11.55 -4.14 2.92
N ASN A 13 -12.62 -3.36 2.76
CA ASN A 13 -13.77 -3.68 1.90
C ASN A 13 -13.92 -2.72 0.71
N THR A 14 -12.87 -1.99 0.32
CA THR A 14 -12.92 -1.08 -0.86
C THR A 14 -12.92 -1.85 -2.17
N GLY A 15 -12.38 -3.08 -2.14
CA GLY A 15 -12.27 -3.98 -3.28
C GLY A 15 -10.87 -4.08 -3.85
N ALA A 16 -9.86 -3.39 -3.31
CA ALA A 16 -8.47 -3.77 -3.58
C ALA A 16 -8.18 -5.10 -2.89
N LYS A 17 -7.35 -5.94 -3.51
CA LYS A 17 -6.89 -7.20 -2.93
C LYS A 17 -5.40 -7.18 -2.65
N SER A 18 -4.61 -6.76 -3.63
CA SER A 18 -3.16 -6.61 -3.49
C SER A 18 -2.71 -5.25 -4.00
N VAL A 19 -1.73 -4.68 -3.30
CA VAL A 19 -1.16 -3.37 -3.60
C VAL A 19 0.37 -3.43 -3.56
N LEU A 20 1.00 -2.50 -4.28
CA LEU A 20 2.44 -2.28 -4.27
C LEU A 20 2.76 -0.92 -3.65
N CYS A 21 3.62 -0.89 -2.64
CA CYS A 21 4.11 0.37 -2.07
C CYS A 21 4.99 1.12 -3.08
N ILE A 22 4.62 2.36 -3.40
CA ILE A 22 5.39 3.24 -4.30
C ILE A 22 6.22 4.24 -3.48
N LYS A 23 5.73 4.65 -2.31
CA LYS A 23 6.44 5.61 -1.46
C LYS A 23 6.01 5.53 -0.01
N VAL A 24 6.98 5.49 0.90
CA VAL A 24 6.75 5.72 2.33
C VAL A 24 6.66 7.23 2.59
N LEU A 25 5.60 7.69 3.27
CA LEU A 25 5.42 9.10 3.60
C LEU A 25 6.09 9.46 4.94
N GLY A 26 6.31 10.76 5.17
CA GLY A 26 6.92 11.27 6.41
C GLY A 26 8.38 11.71 6.30
N GLY A 27 8.89 12.00 5.10
CA GLY A 27 10.20 12.63 4.88
C GLY A 27 10.90 12.18 3.59
N SER A 28 11.90 12.95 3.15
CA SER A 28 12.65 12.66 1.91
C SER A 28 13.64 11.49 2.02
N LYS A 29 14.10 11.17 3.23
CA LYS A 29 15.08 10.09 3.50
C LYS A 29 14.46 8.86 4.17
N ARG A 30 13.13 8.82 4.34
CA ARG A 30 12.48 7.70 5.02
C ARG A 30 12.45 6.49 4.10
N ARG A 31 13.04 5.37 4.57
CA ARG A 31 13.18 4.13 3.80
C ARG A 31 12.13 3.08 4.16
N TYR A 32 11.65 3.11 5.40
CA TYR A 32 10.80 2.07 5.94
C TYR A 32 9.58 2.63 6.66
N ALA A 33 8.48 1.90 6.54
CA ALA A 33 7.25 2.07 7.30
C ALA A 33 7.05 0.92 8.30
N SER A 34 6.45 1.26 9.44
CA SER A 34 5.89 0.36 10.44
C SER A 34 4.38 0.55 10.56
N VAL A 35 3.74 -0.20 11.46
CA VAL A 35 2.31 -0.04 11.75
C VAL A 35 2.02 1.41 12.16
N GLY A 36 0.96 2.00 11.60
CA GLY A 36 0.57 3.39 11.84
C GLY A 36 1.14 4.41 10.84
N ASP A 37 2.16 4.04 10.06
CA ASP A 37 2.67 4.92 9.01
C ASP A 37 1.79 4.90 7.76
N ILE A 38 1.69 6.04 7.08
CA ILE A 38 0.96 6.18 5.82
C ILE A 38 1.94 5.94 4.65
N ILE A 39 1.50 5.13 3.68
CA ILE A 39 2.23 4.84 2.45
C ILE A 39 1.38 5.17 1.23
N LYS A 40 2.02 5.57 0.13
CA LYS A 40 1.37 5.63 -1.19
C LYS A 40 1.52 4.28 -1.88
N VAL A 41 0.42 3.78 -2.42
CA VAL A 41 0.36 2.47 -3.06
C VAL A 41 -0.24 2.56 -4.46
N SER A 42 0.04 1.55 -5.30
CA SER A 42 -0.74 1.26 -6.51
C SER A 42 -1.46 -0.06 -6.34
N VAL A 43 -2.72 -0.11 -6.79
CA VAL A 43 -3.50 -1.36 -6.82
C VAL A 43 -2.93 -2.27 -7.91
N LYS A 44 -2.69 -3.54 -7.56
CA LYS A 44 -2.19 -4.58 -8.48
C LYS A 44 -3.23 -5.65 -8.76
N GLU A 45 -4.14 -5.89 -7.82
CA GLU A 45 -5.33 -6.70 -8.05
C GLU A 45 -6.52 -6.04 -7.36
N ALA A 46 -7.65 -6.00 -8.08
CA ALA A 46 -8.92 -5.49 -7.60
C ALA A 46 -10.02 -6.54 -7.79
N ALA A 47 -11.01 -6.53 -6.90
CA ALA A 47 -12.23 -7.28 -7.06
C ALA A 47 -13.10 -6.65 -8.18
N PRO A 48 -13.80 -7.46 -8.99
CA PRO A 48 -14.54 -6.98 -10.17
C PRO A 48 -15.65 -5.95 -9.89
N ARG A 49 -16.13 -5.85 -8.65
CA ARG A 49 -17.21 -4.95 -8.22
C ARG A 49 -16.77 -3.97 -7.12
N GLY A 50 -15.46 -3.86 -6.87
CA GLY A 50 -14.88 -2.90 -5.93
C GLY A 50 -15.03 -1.45 -6.41
N ARG A 51 -14.99 -0.49 -5.48
CA ARG A 51 -15.09 0.96 -5.78
C ARG A 51 -13.72 1.61 -6.09
N VAL A 52 -12.64 0.86 -5.94
CA VAL A 52 -11.23 1.30 -6.01
C VAL A 52 -10.85 2.18 -7.20
#